data_AF-A0A929F0F6-F1
#
_entry.id   AF-A0A929F0F6-F1
#
_cell.length_a   1.000
_cell.length_b   1.000
_cell.length_c   1.000
_cell.angle_alpha   90.00
_cell.angle_beta   90.00
_cell.angle_gamma   90.00
#
_symmetry.space_group_name_H-M   'P 1'
#
loop_
_entity.id
_entity.type
_entity.pdbx_description
1 polymer ?
#
loop_
_entity_poly.entity_id
_entity_poly.type
_entity_poly.pdbx_seq_one_letter_code
_entity_poly.pdbx_strand_id
1 'polypeptide(L)'
;MGLRKFLDKMEHHFEEGGRFQNWYALYEVFDTFLYSPSTVTQSTAHVRDGVDLKRVMITVWLAAFPAMFYGMYNLGFQANDALAAGAQVEGWRGFLIEAFGGYDSGNLWHCFWYGAVFFVPIYAVTFLVGISWEILFAMKRGHEVNEGFFVTSILFALICPPDIPLWQVALGISFGVVIGKEVFGGTGKNFLNPALTARAFLYFAYPAQMSGDAVWVAVDGFTGATPLSVVASEGMAALEQQMSWMDAFMGAMPGSIGETST
;
A
#
# COMPACT_ATOMS: atom_id res chain seq x y z
N MET A 1 -15.38 4.40 -31.11
CA MET A 1 -14.52 3.27 -31.53
C MET A 1 -13.22 3.75 -32.19
N GLY A 2 -12.43 4.60 -31.51
CA GLY A 2 -11.14 5.09 -32.05
C GLY A 2 -9.95 4.48 -31.32
N LEU A 3 -10.00 4.48 -29.98
CA LEU A 3 -8.92 4.00 -29.12
C LEU A 3 -8.65 2.49 -29.29
N ARG A 4 -9.70 1.65 -29.34
CA ARG A 4 -9.55 0.19 -29.53
C ARG A 4 -8.85 -0.16 -30.86
N LYS A 5 -9.32 0.41 -31.98
CA LYS A 5 -8.70 0.21 -33.30
C LYS A 5 -7.26 0.70 -33.38
N PHE A 6 -6.91 1.71 -32.58
CA PHE A 6 -5.55 2.23 -32.48
C PHE A 6 -4.64 1.26 -31.73
N LEU A 7 -5.10 0.71 -30.61
CA LEU A 7 -4.41 -0.33 -29.84
C LEU A 7 -4.24 -1.59 -30.70
N ASP A 8 -5.32 -2.13 -31.28
CA ASP A 8 -5.28 -3.32 -32.15
C ASP A 8 -4.27 -3.16 -33.32
N LYS A 9 -4.10 -1.95 -33.87
CA LYS A 9 -3.13 -1.68 -34.94
C LYS A 9 -1.68 -1.70 -34.45
N MET A 10 -1.46 -1.33 -33.19
CA MET A 10 -0.14 -1.38 -32.56
C MET A 10 0.20 -2.81 -32.11
N GLU A 11 -0.78 -3.59 -31.66
CA GLU A 11 -0.66 -4.97 -31.14
C GLU A 11 0.28 -5.86 -31.97
N HIS A 12 0.11 -5.89 -33.30
CA HIS A 12 0.92 -6.69 -34.21
C HIS A 12 2.44 -6.42 -34.16
N HIS A 13 2.87 -5.26 -33.63
CA HIS A 13 4.30 -4.97 -33.46
C HIS A 13 4.87 -5.56 -32.17
N PHE A 14 4.01 -5.94 -31.23
CA PHE A 14 4.32 -6.48 -29.91
C PHE A 14 4.06 -7.99 -29.79
N GLU A 15 3.25 -8.59 -30.67
CA GLU A 15 3.05 -10.06 -30.74
C GLU A 15 4.35 -10.83 -31.07
N GLU A 16 4.35 -12.16 -30.87
CA GLU A 16 5.51 -13.03 -31.16
C GLU A 16 5.98 -12.87 -32.62
N GLY A 17 7.25 -12.47 -32.81
CA GLY A 17 7.83 -12.15 -34.12
C GLY A 17 7.76 -10.67 -34.53
N GLY A 18 7.12 -9.81 -33.72
CA GLY A 18 7.09 -8.36 -33.89
C GLY A 18 8.38 -7.66 -33.45
N ARG A 19 8.65 -6.46 -34.00
CA ARG A 19 9.87 -5.67 -33.70
C ARG A 19 10.00 -5.30 -32.22
N PHE A 20 8.88 -5.19 -31.50
CA PHE A 20 8.82 -4.80 -30.10
C PHE A 20 8.31 -5.94 -29.20
N GLN A 21 8.51 -7.20 -29.58
CA GLN A 21 8.08 -8.37 -28.80
C GLN A 21 8.49 -8.31 -27.32
N ASN A 22 9.70 -7.81 -27.01
CA ASN A 22 10.17 -7.67 -25.63
C ASN A 22 9.36 -6.67 -24.78
N TRP A 23 8.57 -5.80 -25.41
CA TRP A 23 7.74 -4.77 -24.78
C TRP A 23 6.26 -5.16 -24.73
N TYR A 24 5.93 -6.40 -25.10
CA TYR A 24 4.56 -6.92 -25.10
C TYR A 24 3.88 -6.71 -23.74
N ALA A 25 4.56 -7.08 -22.65
CA ALA A 25 4.03 -6.94 -21.29
C ALA A 25 3.64 -5.49 -20.94
N LEU A 26 4.35 -4.49 -21.47
CA LEU A 26 4.00 -3.08 -21.27
C LEU A 26 2.77 -2.68 -22.07
N TYR A 27 2.71 -3.06 -23.36
CA TYR A 27 1.55 -2.80 -24.22
C TYR A 27 0.28 -3.44 -23.63
N GLU A 28 0.39 -4.68 -23.16
CA GLU A 28 -0.71 -5.45 -22.60
C GLU A 28 -1.26 -4.83 -21.31
N VAL A 29 -0.41 -4.32 -20.42
CA VAL A 29 -0.85 -3.58 -19.23
C VAL A 29 -1.71 -2.38 -19.62
N PHE A 30 -1.31 -1.64 -20.66
CA PHE A 30 -2.08 -0.49 -21.13
C PHE A 30 -3.40 -0.87 -21.82
N ASP A 31 -3.42 -1.91 -22.67
CA ASP A 31 -4.67 -2.37 -23.31
C ASP A 31 -5.64 -2.95 -22.27
N THR A 32 -5.15 -3.81 -21.38
CA THR A 32 -5.95 -4.47 -20.35
C THR A 32 -6.44 -3.48 -19.29
N PHE A 33 -5.74 -2.37 -19.05
CA PHE A 33 -6.22 -1.30 -18.19
C PHE A 33 -7.46 -0.59 -18.77
N LEU A 34 -7.52 -0.42 -20.09
CA LEU A 34 -8.58 0.31 -20.78
C LEU A 34 -9.74 -0.59 -21.26
N TYR A 35 -9.44 -1.84 -21.60
CA TYR A 35 -10.37 -2.79 -22.19
C TYR A 35 -10.25 -4.17 -21.56
N SER A 36 -11.34 -4.95 -21.60
CA SER A 36 -11.32 -6.36 -21.19
C SER A 36 -10.64 -7.23 -22.27
N PRO A 37 -9.93 -8.30 -21.88
CA PRO A 37 -9.39 -9.26 -22.85
C PRO A 37 -10.48 -9.81 -23.77
N SER A 38 -10.19 -9.92 -25.07
CA SER A 38 -11.11 -10.50 -26.05
C SER A 38 -11.05 -12.03 -26.11
N THR A 39 -10.18 -12.66 -25.32
CA THR A 39 -10.01 -14.11 -25.25
C THR A 39 -11.20 -14.76 -24.56
N VAL A 40 -12.00 -15.48 -25.34
CA VAL A 40 -13.13 -16.28 -24.85
C VAL A 40 -12.77 -17.76 -24.86
N THR A 41 -13.36 -18.53 -23.95
CA THR A 41 -13.18 -19.99 -23.92
C THR A 41 -13.81 -20.64 -25.16
N GLN A 42 -12.96 -21.19 -26.03
CA GLN A 42 -13.38 -21.81 -27.30
C GLN A 42 -13.85 -23.27 -27.14
N SER A 43 -13.44 -23.96 -26.07
CA SER A 43 -13.77 -25.37 -25.82
C SER A 43 -14.69 -25.58 -24.60
N THR A 44 -15.09 -26.82 -24.35
CA THR A 44 -15.89 -27.21 -23.19
C THR A 44 -15.06 -27.10 -21.91
N ALA A 45 -15.46 -26.22 -20.99
CA ALA A 45 -14.90 -26.11 -19.64
C ALA A 45 -15.80 -26.84 -18.64
N HIS A 46 -15.23 -27.41 -17.57
CA HIS A 46 -15.98 -28.10 -16.51
C HIS A 46 -16.95 -27.15 -15.77
N VAL A 47 -16.56 -25.88 -15.58
CA VAL A 47 -17.40 -24.79 -15.06
C VAL A 47 -17.07 -23.53 -15.86
N ARG A 48 -18.11 -22.78 -16.27
CA ARG A 48 -17.97 -21.43 -16.83
C ARG A 48 -18.36 -20.45 -15.74
N ASP A 49 -17.37 -19.70 -15.26
CA ASP A 49 -17.55 -18.64 -14.27
C ASP A 49 -17.14 -17.29 -14.88
N GLY A 50 -17.77 -16.21 -14.45
CA GLY A 50 -17.42 -14.83 -14.82
C GLY A 50 -16.49 -14.16 -13.81
N VAL A 51 -16.03 -14.90 -12.79
CA VAL A 51 -15.04 -14.45 -11.82
C VAL A 51 -13.63 -14.60 -12.40
N ASP A 52 -13.11 -13.49 -12.93
CA ASP A 52 -11.72 -13.39 -13.39
C ASP A 52 -10.81 -12.95 -12.24
N LEU A 53 -9.53 -13.37 -12.28
CA LEU A 53 -8.51 -12.96 -11.30
C LEU A 53 -8.42 -11.44 -11.16
N LYS A 54 -8.46 -10.72 -12.29
CA LYS A 54 -8.54 -9.25 -12.36
C LYS A 54 -9.67 -8.68 -11.50
N ARG A 55 -10.89 -9.21 -11.68
CA ARG A 55 -12.08 -8.73 -10.95
C ARG A 55 -11.94 -8.98 -9.45
N VAL A 56 -11.43 -10.14 -9.06
CA VAL A 56 -11.18 -10.47 -7.65
C VAL A 56 -10.16 -9.51 -7.05
N MET A 57 -9.04 -9.26 -7.73
CA MET A 57 -7.97 -8.38 -7.22
C MET A 57 -8.43 -6.94 -7.07
N ILE A 58 -9.19 -6.41 -8.05
CA ILE A 58 -9.78 -5.06 -7.95
C ILE A 58 -10.79 -4.99 -6.81
N THR A 59 -11.61 -6.02 -6.61
CA THR A 59 -12.59 -6.05 -5.51
C THR A 59 -11.88 -6.02 -4.15
N VAL A 60 -10.81 -6.79 -3.98
CA VAL A 60 -10.01 -6.78 -2.73
C VAL A 60 -9.31 -5.44 -2.54
N TRP A 61 -8.77 -4.85 -3.61
CA TRP A 61 -8.14 -3.53 -3.56
C TRP A 61 -9.13 -2.44 -3.13
N LEU A 62 -10.35 -2.44 -3.67
CA LEU A 62 -11.42 -1.53 -3.25
C LEU A 62 -11.89 -1.80 -1.81
N ALA A 63 -11.92 -3.06 -1.39
CA ALA A 63 -12.29 -3.44 -0.02
C ALA A 63 -11.29 -2.93 1.03
N ALA A 64 -10.05 -2.61 0.64
CA ALA A 64 -9.06 -2.00 1.53
C ALA A 64 -9.25 -0.47 1.70
N PHE A 65 -10.07 0.19 0.87
CA PHE A 65 -10.25 1.64 0.91
C PHE A 65 -10.88 2.17 2.21
N PRO A 66 -11.90 1.53 2.80
CA PRO A 66 -12.45 1.98 4.08
C PRO A 66 -11.39 2.04 5.18
N ALA A 67 -10.56 0.99 5.31
CA ALA A 67 -9.47 0.95 6.27
C ALA A 67 -8.39 1.99 5.95
N MET A 68 -8.07 2.19 4.67
CA MET A 68 -7.14 3.22 4.22
C MET A 68 -7.60 4.63 4.59
N PHE A 69 -8.85 4.99 4.31
CA PHE A 69 -9.38 6.33 4.61
C PHE A 69 -9.52 6.57 6.11
N TYR A 70 -9.96 5.55 6.86
CA TYR A 70 -9.99 5.64 8.32
C TYR A 70 -8.57 5.78 8.90
N GLY A 71 -7.61 5.02 8.39
CA GLY A 71 -6.20 5.11 8.77
C GLY A 71 -5.61 6.50 8.55
N MET A 72 -5.87 7.10 7.39
CA MET A 72 -5.47 8.49 7.10
C MET A 72 -6.09 9.47 8.11
N TYR A 73 -7.38 9.33 8.40
CA TYR A 73 -8.05 10.16 9.39
C TYR A 73 -7.45 9.99 10.80
N ASN A 74 -7.30 8.76 11.28
CA ASN A 74 -6.78 8.47 12.62
C ASN A 74 -5.33 8.97 12.79
N LEU A 75 -4.49 8.78 11.76
CA LEU A 75 -3.13 9.30 11.75
C LEU A 75 -3.09 10.82 11.94
N GLY A 76 -3.95 11.55 11.22
CA GLY A 76 -4.01 13.00 11.37
C GLY A 76 -4.65 13.46 12.66
N PHE A 77 -5.62 12.71 13.19
CA PHE A 77 -6.21 12.98 14.50
C PHE A 77 -5.14 12.90 15.61
N GLN A 78 -4.39 11.79 15.64
CA GLN A 78 -3.29 11.60 16.60
C GLN A 78 -2.17 12.63 16.44
N ALA A 79 -1.85 12.99 15.19
CA ALA A 79 -0.82 13.99 14.91
C ALA A 79 -1.25 15.42 15.30
N ASN A 80 -2.49 15.81 15.04
CA ASN A 80 -3.01 17.11 15.41
C ASN A 80 -3.14 17.28 16.93
N ASP A 81 -3.53 16.23 17.66
CA ASP A 81 -3.51 16.23 19.12
C ASP A 81 -2.09 16.36 19.69
N ALA A 82 -1.10 15.69 19.08
CA ALA A 82 0.31 15.85 19.44
C ALA A 82 0.85 17.26 19.13
N LEU A 83 0.42 17.87 18.02
CA LEU A 83 0.76 19.24 17.65
C LEU A 83 0.17 20.27 18.62
N ALA A 84 -1.07 20.05 19.09
CA ALA A 84 -1.68 20.86 20.14
C ALA A 84 -0.90 20.79 21.46
N ALA A 85 -0.23 19.66 21.73
CA ALA A 85 0.68 19.47 22.87
C ALA A 85 2.07 20.11 22.68
N GLY A 86 2.33 20.78 21.55
CA GLY A 86 3.55 21.55 21.29
C GLY A 86 4.59 20.84 20.42
N ALA A 87 4.24 19.70 19.82
CA ALA A 87 5.11 19.03 18.84
C ALA A 87 5.18 19.83 17.52
N GLN A 88 6.21 19.62 16.70
CA GLN A 88 6.38 20.36 15.43
C GLN A 88 6.52 19.39 14.25
N VAL A 89 6.00 19.82 13.09
CA VAL A 89 6.13 19.08 11.83
C VAL A 89 7.17 19.77 10.98
N GLU A 90 8.35 19.16 10.90
CA GLU A 90 9.42 19.68 10.07
C GLU A 90 9.36 19.15 8.62
N GLY A 91 9.80 19.99 7.67
CA GLY A 91 10.02 19.62 6.28
C GLY A 91 8.90 19.93 5.30
N TRP A 92 9.00 19.35 4.09
CA TRP A 92 8.09 19.62 2.97
C TRP A 92 6.64 19.18 3.23
N ARG A 93 6.44 18.25 4.17
CA ARG A 93 5.11 17.79 4.59
C ARG A 93 4.35 18.90 5.30
N GLY A 94 5.01 19.64 6.19
CA GLY A 94 4.42 20.79 6.90
C GLY A 94 3.90 21.85 5.93
N PHE A 95 4.71 22.20 4.91
CA PHE A 95 4.28 23.12 3.86
C PHE A 95 3.00 22.66 3.13
N LEU A 96 2.87 21.38 2.79
CA LEU A 96 1.68 20.87 2.10
C LEU A 96 0.45 20.82 3.01
N ILE A 97 0.65 20.58 4.30
CA ILE A 97 -0.42 20.56 5.30
C ILE A 97 -0.96 21.98 5.52
N GLU A 98 -0.08 22.97 5.65
CA GLU A 98 -0.47 24.38 5.78
C GLU A 98 -1.09 24.96 4.50
N ALA A 99 -0.61 24.53 3.33
CA ALA A 99 -1.08 25.07 2.05
C ALA A 99 -2.53 24.68 1.72
N PHE A 100 -2.98 23.48 2.13
CA PHE A 100 -4.28 22.92 1.72
C PHE A 100 -5.15 22.45 2.91
N GLY A 101 -4.70 22.67 4.13
CA GLY A 101 -5.37 22.26 5.37
C GLY A 101 -5.00 23.14 6.56
N GLY A 102 -4.86 22.51 7.72
CA GLY A 102 -4.51 23.15 8.99
C GLY A 102 -4.30 22.11 10.08
N TYR A 103 -4.11 22.56 11.33
CA TYR A 103 -3.70 21.72 12.47
C TYR A 103 -4.79 21.57 13.53
N ASP A 104 -6.06 21.50 13.12
CA ASP A 104 -7.19 21.39 14.03
C ASP A 104 -7.65 19.93 14.14
N SER A 105 -7.58 19.32 15.33
CA SER A 105 -8.05 17.95 15.56
C SER A 105 -9.57 17.80 15.51
N GLY A 106 -10.32 18.88 15.69
CA GLY A 106 -11.78 18.91 15.58
C GLY A 106 -12.30 18.92 14.14
N ASN A 107 -11.45 19.19 13.16
CA ASN A 107 -11.84 19.29 11.75
C ASN A 107 -11.46 18.02 10.98
N LEU A 108 -12.48 17.29 10.51
CA LEU A 108 -12.31 16.05 9.72
C LEU A 108 -11.39 16.23 8.51
N TRP A 109 -11.45 17.38 7.84
CA TRP A 109 -10.61 17.65 6.66
C TRP A 109 -9.14 17.81 7.04
N HIS A 110 -8.84 18.47 8.17
CA HIS A 110 -7.47 18.69 8.62
C HIS A 110 -6.82 17.36 9.01
N CYS A 111 -7.54 16.51 9.76
CA CYS A 111 -7.07 15.17 10.11
C CYS A 111 -6.87 14.29 8.86
N PHE A 112 -7.86 14.26 7.95
CA PHE A 112 -7.73 13.45 6.74
C PHE A 112 -6.59 13.90 5.82
N TRP A 113 -6.44 15.21 5.60
CA TRP A 113 -5.39 15.76 4.75
C TRP A 113 -4.00 15.53 5.32
N TYR A 114 -3.85 15.71 6.65
CA TYR A 114 -2.62 15.36 7.34
C TYR A 114 -2.25 13.89 7.10
N GLY A 115 -3.19 12.99 7.33
CA GLY A 115 -3.11 11.58 6.97
C GLY A 115 -2.60 11.31 5.56
N ALA A 116 -3.22 11.99 4.60
CA ALA A 116 -2.92 11.84 3.18
C ALA A 116 -1.49 12.23 2.83
N VAL A 117 -0.97 13.32 3.40
CA VAL A 117 0.39 13.80 3.13
C VAL A 117 1.45 12.78 3.57
N PHE A 118 1.18 11.95 4.59
CA PHE A 118 2.08 10.87 5.00
C PHE A 118 1.85 9.58 4.21
N PHE A 119 0.59 9.17 4.02
CA PHE A 119 0.26 7.89 3.37
C PHE A 119 0.49 7.89 1.85
N VAL A 120 0.05 8.93 1.14
CA VAL A 120 0.07 8.96 -0.34
C VAL A 120 1.49 8.82 -0.90
N PRO A 121 2.53 9.48 -0.35
CA PRO A 121 3.91 9.27 -0.80
C PRO A 121 4.41 7.83 -0.59
N ILE A 122 4.07 7.20 0.53
CA ILE A 122 4.43 5.80 0.82
C ILE A 122 3.78 4.88 -0.22
N TYR A 123 2.48 5.07 -0.47
CA TYR A 123 1.75 4.30 -1.47
C TYR A 123 2.31 4.52 -2.88
N ALA A 124 2.59 5.78 -3.26
CA ALA A 124 3.15 6.12 -4.56
C ALA A 124 4.51 5.45 -4.79
N VAL A 125 5.42 5.51 -3.81
CA VAL A 125 6.74 4.88 -3.91
C VAL A 125 6.62 3.36 -3.97
N THR A 126 5.77 2.77 -3.12
CA THR A 126 5.48 1.33 -3.15
C THR A 126 5.01 0.90 -4.53
N PHE A 127 4.03 1.62 -5.08
CA PHE A 127 3.43 1.31 -6.37
C PHE A 127 4.44 1.44 -7.51
N LEU A 128 5.15 2.57 -7.59
CA LEU A 128 6.12 2.83 -8.67
C LEU A 128 7.29 1.85 -8.65
N VAL A 129 7.87 1.56 -7.49
CA VAL A 129 9.04 0.68 -7.39
C VAL A 129 8.64 -0.77 -7.64
N GLY A 130 7.55 -1.23 -7.03
CA GLY A 130 7.14 -2.62 -7.20
C GLY A 130 6.62 -2.90 -8.62
N ILE A 131 5.83 -2.01 -9.23
CA ILE A 131 5.37 -2.21 -10.61
C ILE A 131 6.55 -2.19 -11.60
N SER A 132 7.58 -1.38 -11.35
CA SER A 132 8.80 -1.37 -12.16
C SER A 132 9.51 -2.73 -12.13
N TRP A 133 9.58 -3.36 -10.96
CA TRP A 133 10.14 -4.71 -10.85
C TRP A 133 9.27 -5.75 -11.55
N GLU A 134 7.95 -5.69 -11.38
CA GLU A 134 7.05 -6.64 -12.06
C GLU A 134 7.14 -6.56 -13.57
N ILE A 135 7.13 -5.35 -14.11
CA ILE A 135 7.30 -5.12 -15.56
C ILE A 135 8.65 -5.69 -16.03
N LEU A 136 9.73 -5.44 -15.29
CA LEU A 136 11.06 -5.93 -15.65
C LEU A 136 11.10 -7.46 -15.70
N PHE A 137 10.55 -8.14 -14.68
CA PHE A 137 10.52 -9.60 -14.63
C PHE A 137 9.58 -10.21 -15.67
N ALA A 138 8.43 -9.59 -15.92
CA ALA A 138 7.49 -9.96 -16.97
C ALA A 138 8.13 -9.86 -18.36
N MET A 139 8.82 -8.76 -18.66
CA MET A 139 9.58 -8.58 -19.92
C MET A 139 10.67 -9.64 -20.09
N LYS A 140 11.39 -9.98 -19.01
CA LYS A 140 12.47 -10.99 -19.07
C LYS A 140 11.94 -12.41 -19.27
N ARG A 141 10.75 -12.71 -18.76
CA ARG A 141 10.17 -14.06 -18.81
C ARG A 141 9.13 -14.25 -19.90
N GLY A 142 8.74 -13.19 -20.59
CA GLY A 142 7.75 -13.24 -21.66
C GLY A 142 6.36 -13.65 -21.17
N HIS A 143 5.99 -13.24 -19.96
CA HIS A 143 4.64 -13.46 -19.44
C HIS A 143 3.94 -12.13 -19.15
N GLU A 144 2.61 -12.21 -19.04
CA GLU A 144 1.72 -11.09 -18.72
C GLU A 144 1.98 -10.53 -17.32
N VAL A 145 1.72 -9.24 -17.12
CA VAL A 145 1.80 -8.60 -15.80
C VAL A 145 0.54 -8.93 -15.02
N ASN A 146 0.70 -9.48 -13.82
CA ASN A 146 -0.43 -9.92 -13.02
C ASN A 146 -0.92 -8.80 -12.08
N GLU A 147 -2.23 -8.58 -12.06
CA GLU A 147 -2.86 -7.53 -11.24
C GLU A 147 -2.79 -7.76 -9.73
N GLY A 148 -2.31 -8.92 -9.26
CA GLY A 148 -2.08 -9.19 -7.84
C GLY A 148 -1.12 -8.20 -7.16
N PHE A 149 -0.33 -7.43 -7.93
CA PHE A 149 0.48 -6.36 -7.38
C PHE A 149 -0.34 -5.20 -6.81
N PHE A 150 -1.50 -4.87 -7.39
CA PHE A 150 -2.35 -3.79 -6.88
C PHE A 150 -2.70 -4.03 -5.40
N VAL A 151 -3.04 -5.27 -5.08
CA VAL A 151 -3.33 -5.70 -3.71
C VAL A 151 -2.07 -5.68 -2.85
N THR A 152 -0.94 -6.18 -3.34
CA THR A 152 0.33 -6.18 -2.59
C THR A 152 0.78 -4.76 -2.24
N SER A 153 0.64 -3.81 -3.18
CA SER A 153 1.06 -2.43 -3.01
C SER A 153 0.25 -1.69 -1.94
N ILE A 154 -1.08 -1.84 -1.92
CA ILE A 154 -1.92 -1.19 -0.90
C ILE A 154 -1.69 -1.82 0.46
N LEU A 155 -1.60 -3.17 0.53
CA LEU A 155 -1.38 -3.87 1.79
C LEU A 155 -0.03 -3.52 2.40
N PHE A 156 1.04 -3.46 1.59
CA PHE A 156 2.35 -3.07 2.09
C PHE A 156 2.37 -1.61 2.60
N ALA A 157 1.73 -0.68 1.88
CA ALA A 157 1.65 0.71 2.33
C ALA A 157 0.86 0.85 3.65
N LEU A 158 -0.21 0.08 3.83
CA LEU A 158 -1.06 0.11 5.02
C LEU A 158 -0.38 -0.46 6.28
N ILE A 159 0.51 -1.44 6.12
CA ILE A 159 1.23 -2.06 7.24
C ILE A 159 2.55 -1.36 7.58
N CYS A 160 2.92 -0.32 6.83
CA CYS A 160 4.10 0.47 7.11
C CYS A 160 3.81 1.54 8.19
N PRO A 161 4.80 1.88 9.03
CA PRO A 161 4.70 3.03 9.90
C PRO A 161 4.63 4.33 9.07
N PRO A 162 3.95 5.36 9.57
CA PRO A 162 3.74 6.60 8.83
C PRO A 162 4.99 7.45 8.63
N ASP A 163 5.92 7.40 9.59
CA ASP A 163 7.17 8.19 9.51
C ASP A 163 8.31 7.46 8.80
N ILE A 164 8.02 6.32 8.14
CA ILE A 164 9.06 5.58 7.45
C ILE A 164 9.68 6.42 6.31
N PRO A 165 11.02 6.48 6.20
CA PRO A 165 11.68 7.14 5.08
C PRO A 165 11.31 6.47 3.75
N LEU A 166 11.00 7.28 2.73
CA LEU A 166 10.54 6.79 1.42
C LEU A 166 11.52 5.84 0.72
N TRP A 167 12.83 6.01 0.95
CA TRP A 167 13.84 5.10 0.40
C TRP A 167 13.79 3.71 1.04
N GLN A 168 13.42 3.60 2.33
CA GLN A 168 13.23 2.30 2.99
C GLN A 168 12.01 1.60 2.43
N VAL A 169 10.91 2.33 2.18
CA VAL A 169 9.73 1.80 1.48
C VAL A 169 10.13 1.18 0.14
N ALA A 170 10.94 1.89 -0.65
CA ALA A 170 11.45 1.41 -1.94
C ALA A 170 12.29 0.13 -1.81
N LEU A 171 13.19 0.06 -0.82
CA LEU A 171 14.00 -1.15 -0.57
C LEU A 171 13.15 -2.32 -0.07
N GLY A 172 12.21 -2.06 0.83
CA GLY A 172 11.30 -3.06 1.39
C GLY A 172 10.47 -3.73 0.30
N ILE A 173 9.76 -2.93 -0.51
CA ILE A 173 8.96 -3.48 -1.61
C ILE A 173 9.83 -4.17 -2.66
N SER A 174 11.03 -3.64 -2.95
CA SER A 174 11.99 -4.30 -3.86
C SER A 174 12.36 -5.69 -3.34
N PHE A 175 12.66 -5.84 -2.06
CA PHE A 175 12.96 -7.13 -1.45
C PHE A 175 11.76 -8.08 -1.51
N GLY A 176 10.57 -7.61 -1.11
CA GLY A 176 9.36 -8.42 -1.12
C GLY A 176 8.95 -8.90 -2.51
N VAL A 177 8.99 -8.02 -3.51
CA VAL A 177 8.64 -8.36 -4.90
C VAL A 177 9.72 -9.24 -5.52
N VAL A 178 11.00 -8.85 -5.45
CA VAL A 178 12.06 -9.61 -6.12
C VAL A 178 12.29 -10.95 -5.44
N ILE A 179 12.55 -10.96 -4.13
CA ILE A 179 12.90 -12.18 -3.39
C ILE A 179 11.65 -12.96 -3.01
N GLY A 180 10.61 -12.30 -2.50
CA GLY A 180 9.41 -12.97 -2.01
C GLY A 180 8.46 -13.49 -3.10
N LYS A 181 8.49 -12.92 -4.31
CA LYS A 181 7.57 -13.26 -5.41
C LYS A 181 8.28 -13.68 -6.69
N GLU A 182 9.11 -12.81 -7.25
CA GLU A 182 9.61 -12.99 -8.61
C GLU A 182 10.66 -14.09 -8.72
N VAL A 183 11.55 -14.26 -7.74
CA VAL A 183 12.52 -15.38 -7.73
C VAL A 183 11.83 -16.74 -7.84
N PHE A 184 10.63 -16.89 -7.28
CA PHE A 184 9.86 -18.14 -7.29
C PHE A 184 9.00 -18.35 -8.54
N GLY A 185 9.02 -17.41 -9.48
CA GLY A 185 8.29 -17.53 -10.74
C GLY A 185 7.02 -16.69 -10.85
N GLY A 186 6.82 -15.72 -9.94
CA GLY A 186 5.74 -14.74 -10.01
C GLY A 186 4.48 -15.12 -9.24
N THR A 187 3.35 -14.48 -9.57
CA THR A 187 2.06 -14.70 -8.90
C THR A 187 1.60 -16.15 -8.97
N GLY A 188 1.19 -16.71 -7.83
CA GLY A 188 0.68 -18.09 -7.74
C GLY A 188 1.76 -19.15 -7.51
N LYS A 189 3.04 -18.77 -7.57
CA LYS A 189 4.18 -19.63 -7.20
C LYS A 189 4.92 -19.15 -5.95
N ASN A 190 4.57 -17.96 -5.46
CA ASN A 190 5.12 -17.40 -4.25
C ASN A 190 4.64 -18.19 -3.02
N PHE A 191 5.56 -18.82 -2.30
CA PHE A 191 5.24 -19.54 -1.06
C PHE A 191 5.04 -18.60 0.14
N LEU A 192 5.49 -17.34 0.03
CA LEU A 192 5.34 -16.29 1.03
C LEU A 192 4.42 -15.18 0.52
N ASN A 193 3.80 -14.47 1.47
CA ASN A 193 3.16 -13.20 1.17
C ASN A 193 4.24 -12.12 0.89
N PRO A 194 4.28 -11.50 -0.30
CA PRO A 194 5.31 -10.54 -0.67
C PRO A 194 5.29 -9.26 0.18
N ALA A 195 4.10 -8.77 0.56
CA ALA A 195 3.96 -7.58 1.41
C ALA A 195 4.49 -7.84 2.82
N LEU A 196 4.18 -9.00 3.41
CA LEU A 196 4.70 -9.38 4.73
C LEU A 196 6.21 -9.67 4.68
N THR A 197 6.71 -10.21 3.58
CA THR A 197 8.14 -10.45 3.37
C THR A 197 8.90 -9.11 3.32
N ALA A 198 8.35 -8.12 2.61
CA ALA A 198 8.88 -6.75 2.60
C ALA A 198 8.87 -6.14 4.01
N ARG A 199 7.78 -6.26 4.76
CA ARG A 199 7.69 -5.77 6.15
C ARG A 199 8.70 -6.45 7.07
N ALA A 200 8.84 -7.78 6.98
CA ALA A 200 9.79 -8.54 7.78
C ALA A 200 11.23 -8.13 7.48
N PHE A 201 11.57 -7.91 6.21
CA PHE A 201 12.88 -7.38 5.83
C PHE A 201 13.16 -6.03 6.48
N LEU A 202 12.22 -5.09 6.39
CA LEU A 202 12.37 -3.78 7.02
C LEU A 202 12.47 -3.86 8.54
N TYR A 203 11.67 -4.74 9.17
CA TYR A 203 11.69 -4.95 10.62
C TYR A 203 13.08 -5.36 11.12
N PHE A 204 13.76 -6.28 10.44
CA PHE A 204 15.09 -6.74 10.84
C PHE A 204 16.23 -5.82 10.38
N ALA A 205 16.09 -5.18 9.21
CA ALA A 205 17.14 -4.32 8.66
C ALA A 205 17.13 -2.91 9.27
N TYR A 206 15.95 -2.37 9.60
CA TYR A 206 15.74 -0.99 10.06
C TYR A 206 14.78 -0.93 11.25
N PRO A 207 15.14 -1.57 12.40
CA PRO A 207 14.23 -1.67 13.55
C PRO A 207 13.84 -0.32 14.14
N ALA A 208 14.73 0.69 14.08
CA ALA A 208 14.48 2.03 14.63
C ALA A 208 13.31 2.76 13.95
N GLN A 209 13.04 2.47 12.67
CA GLN A 209 11.94 3.07 11.90
C GLN A 209 10.75 2.12 11.72
N MET A 210 10.82 0.92 12.31
CA MET A 210 9.78 -0.12 12.18
C MET A 210 9.20 -0.55 13.54
N SER A 211 9.80 -0.12 14.65
CA SER A 211 9.47 -0.55 15.99
C SER A 211 9.79 0.52 17.03
N GLY A 212 9.19 0.40 18.22
CA GLY A 212 9.28 1.39 19.29
C GLY A 212 8.05 2.29 19.34
N ASP A 213 8.01 3.21 20.30
CA ASP A 213 6.82 4.04 20.59
C ASP A 213 6.82 5.39 19.84
N ALA A 214 7.93 5.77 19.17
CA ALA A 214 8.04 7.04 18.46
C ALA A 214 7.52 6.98 17.01
N VAL A 215 7.41 5.80 16.42
CA VAL A 215 7.20 5.66 14.96
C VAL A 215 5.72 5.73 14.56
N TRP A 216 4.81 5.63 15.53
CA TRP A 216 3.37 5.47 15.28
C TRP A 216 2.59 6.79 15.26
N VAL A 217 3.21 7.89 15.72
CA VAL A 217 2.63 9.23 15.67
C VAL A 217 3.44 10.02 14.65
N ALA A 218 2.74 10.59 13.66
CA ALA A 218 3.37 11.26 12.53
C ALA A 218 3.84 12.68 12.87
N VAL A 219 4.50 12.87 14.02
CA VAL A 219 5.06 14.14 14.47
C VAL A 219 6.41 13.88 15.14
N ASP A 220 7.41 14.73 14.86
CA ASP A 220 8.74 14.59 15.44
C ASP A 220 8.71 14.95 16.94
N GLY A 221 9.46 14.19 17.74
CA GLY A 221 9.59 14.38 19.19
C GLY A 221 8.39 13.93 20.03
N PHE A 222 7.34 13.35 19.44
CA PHE A 222 6.22 12.78 20.19
C PHE A 222 6.30 11.26 20.26
N THR A 223 6.25 10.70 21.46
CA THR A 223 6.24 9.25 21.69
C THR A 223 4.84 8.80 22.10
N GLY A 224 4.24 7.90 21.34
CA GLY A 224 2.95 7.29 21.64
C GLY A 224 3.10 5.77 21.79
N ALA A 225 3.02 5.28 23.02
CA ALA A 225 3.04 3.84 23.26
C ALA A 225 1.81 3.18 22.62
N THR A 226 2.04 2.12 21.85
CA THR A 226 0.94 1.29 21.34
C THR A 226 0.21 0.64 22.53
N PRO A 227 -1.09 0.35 22.41
CA PRO A 227 -1.83 -0.37 23.46
C PRO A 227 -1.15 -1.66 23.91
N LEU A 228 -0.51 -2.36 22.96
CA LEU A 228 0.22 -3.59 23.24
C LEU A 228 1.52 -3.35 24.00
N SER A 229 2.24 -2.24 23.74
CA SER A 229 3.42 -1.87 24.53
C SER A 229 3.05 -1.41 25.94
N VAL A 230 1.94 -0.68 26.12
CA VAL A 230 1.41 -0.31 27.45
C VAL A 230 1.05 -1.54 28.27
N VAL A 231 0.38 -2.52 27.66
CA VAL A 231 0.06 -3.78 28.37
C VAL A 231 1.33 -4.55 28.74
N ALA A 232 2.35 -4.54 27.89
CA ALA A 232 3.61 -5.22 28.16
C ALA A 232 4.42 -4.54 29.28
N SER A 233 4.37 -3.21 29.40
CA SER A 233 5.12 -2.45 30.41
C SER A 233 4.37 -2.28 31.74
N GLU A 234 3.07 -2.00 31.69
CA GLU A 234 2.26 -1.54 32.82
C GLU A 234 1.06 -2.46 33.13
N GLY A 235 0.75 -3.41 32.23
CA GLY A 235 -0.33 -4.38 32.40
C GLY A 235 -1.71 -3.90 31.92
N MET A 236 -2.68 -4.81 31.89
CA MET A 236 -4.04 -4.52 31.38
C MET A 236 -4.78 -3.42 32.13
N ALA A 237 -4.53 -3.28 33.44
CA ALA A 237 -5.19 -2.26 34.26
C ALA A 237 -4.79 -0.83 33.87
N ALA A 238 -3.59 -0.63 33.33
CA ALA A 238 -3.14 0.67 32.82
C ALA A 238 -3.82 1.02 31.49
N LEU A 239 -4.01 0.02 30.62
CA LEU A 239 -4.71 0.22 29.35
C LEU A 239 -6.18 0.63 29.55
N GLU A 240 -6.90 -0.01 30.49
CA GLU A 240 -8.30 0.31 30.79
C GLU A 240 -8.50 1.74 31.32
N GLN A 241 -7.45 2.35 31.88
CA GLN A 241 -7.49 3.76 32.32
C GLN A 241 -7.23 4.75 31.19
N GLN A 242 -6.54 4.32 30.13
CA GLN A 242 -6.13 5.18 29.01
C GLN A 242 -7.06 5.05 27.80
N MET A 243 -7.77 3.92 27.64
CA MET A 243 -8.54 3.63 26.45
C MET A 243 -9.82 2.85 26.77
N SER A 244 -10.95 3.31 26.20
CA SER A 244 -12.18 2.55 26.29
C SER A 244 -12.23 1.43 25.24
N TRP A 245 -13.04 0.41 25.48
CA TRP A 245 -13.31 -0.65 24.51
C TRP A 245 -13.84 -0.11 23.17
N MET A 246 -14.61 0.97 23.20
CA MET A 246 -15.16 1.58 21.99
C MET A 246 -14.08 2.33 21.21
N ASP A 247 -13.12 2.94 21.89
CA ASP A 247 -11.98 3.61 21.24
C ASP A 247 -11.06 2.58 20.57
N ALA A 248 -10.85 1.43 21.22
CA ALA A 248 -10.12 0.30 20.64
C ALA A 248 -10.86 -0.33 19.43
N PHE A 249 -12.19 -0.45 19.50
CA PHE A 249 -12.99 -0.97 18.40
C PHE A 249 -12.98 -0.02 17.19
N MET A 250 -13.25 1.27 17.44
CA MET A 250 -13.21 2.30 16.40
C MET A 250 -11.81 2.48 15.84
N GLY A 251 -10.77 2.24 16.64
CA GLY A 251 -9.37 2.33 16.25
C GLY A 251 -8.74 3.69 16.48
N ALA A 252 -9.23 4.44 17.48
CA ALA A 252 -8.70 5.73 17.91
C ALA A 252 -7.42 5.55 18.74
N MET A 253 -6.45 4.81 18.20
CA MET A 253 -5.20 4.43 18.87
C MET A 253 -4.00 4.63 17.94
N PRO A 254 -2.79 4.88 18.49
CA PRO A 254 -1.55 4.88 17.70
C PRO A 254 -1.25 3.49 17.13
N GLY A 255 -0.86 3.42 15.86
CA GLY A 255 -0.51 2.17 15.19
C GLY A 255 -0.19 2.36 13.70
N SER A 256 -0.04 1.25 12.98
CA SER A 256 0.12 1.31 11.51
C SER A 256 -1.18 1.72 10.85
N ILE A 257 -1.09 2.33 9.67
CA ILE A 257 -2.20 3.05 9.02
C ILE A 257 -3.41 2.14 8.80
N GLY A 258 -3.21 0.85 8.49
CA GLY A 258 -4.29 -0.11 8.26
C GLY A 258 -4.63 -1.06 9.41
N GLU A 259 -4.01 -0.94 10.59
CA GLU A 259 -4.17 -1.93 11.68
C GLU A 259 -4.88 -1.40 12.93
N THR A 260 -5.30 -0.12 12.94
CA THR A 260 -5.84 0.48 14.17
C THR A 260 -7.31 0.16 14.44
N SER A 261 -8.15 0.00 13.42
CA SER A 261 -9.61 -0.25 13.57
C SER A 261 -10.00 -1.68 13.24
N THR A 262 -10.95 -2.26 14.00
CA THR A 262 -11.46 -3.64 13.82
C THR A 262 -12.90 -3.68 13.31
#